data_AF-U4KXI0-F1
#
_entry.id   AF-U4KXI0-F1
#
_cell.length_a   1.000
_cell.length_b   1.000
_cell.length_c   1.000
_cell.angle_alpha   90.00
_cell.angle_beta   90.00
_cell.angle_gamma   90.00
#
_symmetry.space_group_name_H-M   'P 1'
#
loop_
_entity.id
_entity.type
_entity.pdbx_description
1 polymer ?
#
loop_
_entity_poly.entity_id
_entity_poly.type
_entity_poly.pdbx_seq_one_letter_code
_entity_poly.pdbx_strand_id
1 'polypeptide(L)'
;MTLLTPLSESTTITDPALLHCLTIASRTKALCHEIVTALEATSNTEPSEAALIDRSRKQKQLNGLIAQLKGLHRNAIMSSREAKEATAEARREVDRLHLQLQNLYYEQRHLRGEIKACRDFPHQYTSLPLISEEEFLELKPECKELGPHEMMIERLNNEKEVREELEKQRKELLSRKQALTMENKKRKDDLASLDEQLKKFIESSRPIQTTFQKEY
;
A
#
# COMPACT_ATOMS: atom_id res chain seq x y z
N MET A 1 -59.26 -23.26 -19.63
CA MET A 1 -59.29 -21.95 -20.31
C MET A 1 -59.61 -20.89 -19.28
N THR A 2 -58.60 -20.45 -18.54
CA THR A 2 -58.70 -19.45 -17.49
C THR A 2 -58.95 -18.10 -18.13
N LEU A 3 -60.13 -17.54 -17.89
CA LEU A 3 -60.52 -16.20 -18.28
C LEU A 3 -59.60 -15.20 -17.57
N LEU A 4 -58.81 -14.45 -18.35
CA LEU A 4 -58.14 -13.24 -17.86
C LEU A 4 -59.23 -12.23 -17.46
N THR A 5 -59.43 -12.08 -16.16
CA THR A 5 -60.02 -10.87 -15.56
C THR A 5 -59.21 -9.64 -15.98
N PRO A 6 -59.85 -8.54 -16.42
CA PRO A 6 -59.14 -7.29 -16.62
C PRO A 6 -58.73 -6.77 -15.24
N LEU A 7 -57.41 -6.71 -14.99
CA LEU A 7 -56.91 -6.04 -13.79
C LEU A 7 -57.44 -4.60 -13.79
N SER A 8 -57.99 -4.16 -12.67
CA SER A 8 -58.21 -2.76 -12.35
C SER A 8 -56.85 -2.03 -12.28
N GLU A 9 -56.35 -1.60 -13.43
CA GLU A 9 -55.06 -0.92 -13.65
C GLU A 9 -54.91 0.41 -12.88
N SER A 10 -55.95 0.91 -12.23
CA SER A 10 -55.98 2.22 -11.56
C SER A 10 -55.40 2.25 -10.14
N THR A 11 -54.96 1.13 -9.56
CA THR A 11 -54.61 1.06 -8.12
C THR A 11 -53.10 1.14 -7.82
N THR A 12 -52.23 1.12 -8.84
CA THR A 12 -50.76 1.04 -8.66
C THR A 12 -50.00 2.29 -9.09
N ILE A 13 -50.65 3.24 -9.78
CA ILE A 13 -50.00 4.44 -10.30
C ILE A 13 -50.37 5.63 -9.41
N THR A 14 -49.40 6.10 -8.62
CA THR A 14 -49.60 7.21 -7.66
C THR A 14 -49.17 8.56 -8.26
N ASP A 15 -48.32 8.55 -9.29
CA ASP A 15 -47.77 9.77 -9.87
C ASP A 15 -48.85 10.57 -10.64
N PRO A 16 -49.04 11.86 -10.33
CA PRO A 16 -50.10 12.67 -10.93
C PRO A 16 -49.93 12.90 -12.44
N ALA A 17 -48.70 12.95 -12.95
CA ALA A 17 -48.43 13.11 -14.38
C ALA A 17 -48.70 11.81 -15.15
N LEU A 18 -48.37 10.65 -14.57
CA LEU A 18 -48.70 9.34 -15.12
C LEU A 18 -50.21 9.09 -15.11
N LEU A 19 -50.90 9.46 -14.03
CA LEU A 19 -52.36 9.40 -13.95
C LEU A 19 -53.05 10.27 -15.02
N HIS A 20 -52.52 11.47 -15.25
CA HIS A 20 -53.01 12.35 -16.32
C HIS A 20 -52.81 11.73 -17.71
N CYS A 21 -51.64 11.16 -17.97
CA CYS A 21 -51.33 10.46 -19.21
C CYS A 21 -52.25 9.25 -19.43
N LEU A 22 -52.48 8.45 -18.40
CA LEU A 22 -53.40 7.30 -18.43
C LEU A 22 -54.84 7.74 -18.72
N THR A 23 -55.28 8.84 -18.11
CA THR A 23 -56.62 9.40 -18.35
C THR A 23 -56.78 9.86 -19.81
N ILE A 24 -55.77 10.54 -20.38
CA ILE A 24 -55.81 10.96 -21.78
C ILE A 24 -55.76 9.76 -22.72
N ALA A 25 -54.90 8.77 -22.45
CA ALA A 25 -54.78 7.57 -23.26
C ALA A 25 -56.07 6.74 -23.26
N SER A 26 -56.69 6.52 -22.10
CA SER A 26 -57.97 5.81 -21.98
C SER A 26 -59.11 6.55 -22.69
N ARG A 27 -59.19 7.88 -22.54
CA ARG A 27 -60.17 8.71 -23.28
C ARG A 27 -59.94 8.66 -24.79
N THR A 28 -58.69 8.69 -25.24
CA THR A 28 -58.34 8.57 -26.67
C THR A 28 -58.78 7.21 -27.21
N LYS A 29 -58.49 6.13 -26.48
CA LYS A 29 -58.89 4.76 -26.82
C LYS A 29 -60.41 4.62 -26.91
N ALA A 30 -61.15 5.12 -25.93
CA ALA A 30 -62.61 5.09 -25.92
C ALA A 30 -63.19 5.80 -27.15
N LEU A 31 -62.71 7.00 -27.46
CA LEU A 31 -63.17 7.76 -28.63
C LEU A 31 -62.82 7.07 -29.95
N CYS A 32 -61.66 6.42 -30.05
CA CYS A 32 -61.33 5.58 -31.22
C CYS A 32 -62.34 4.44 -31.39
N HIS A 33 -62.68 3.73 -30.31
CA HIS A 33 -63.68 2.65 -30.37
C HIS A 33 -65.07 3.16 -30.78
N GLU A 34 -65.50 4.31 -30.27
CA GLU A 34 -66.77 4.95 -30.67
C GLU A 34 -66.78 5.32 -32.15
N ILE A 35 -65.67 5.83 -32.69
CA ILE A 35 -65.55 6.17 -34.11
C ILE A 35 -65.59 4.91 -34.97
N VAL A 36 -64.87 3.86 -34.60
CA VAL A 36 -64.81 2.58 -35.35
C VAL A 36 -66.19 1.92 -35.37
N THR A 37 -66.85 1.78 -34.22
CA THR A 37 -68.20 1.21 -34.13
C THR A 37 -69.23 2.01 -34.92
N ALA A 38 -69.15 3.35 -34.90
CA ALA A 38 -70.01 4.19 -35.72
C ALA A 38 -69.79 4.00 -37.23
N LEU A 39 -68.53 3.81 -37.66
CA LEU A 39 -68.19 3.54 -39.07
C LEU A 39 -68.67 2.16 -39.54
N GLU A 40 -68.56 1.14 -38.69
CA GLU A 40 -69.07 -0.20 -38.95
C GLU A 40 -70.60 -0.20 -39.08
N ALA A 41 -71.31 0.58 -38.25
CA ALA A 41 -72.77 0.68 -38.29
C ALA A 41 -73.33 1.44 -39.51
N THR A 42 -72.52 2.30 -40.15
CA THR A 42 -72.94 3.09 -41.32
C THR A 42 -72.52 2.50 -42.67
N SER A 43 -71.90 1.32 -42.71
CA SER A 43 -71.30 0.73 -43.92
C SER A 43 -72.28 0.48 -45.07
N ASN A 44 -73.60 0.42 -44.81
CA ASN A 44 -74.63 0.03 -45.78
C ASN A 44 -75.71 1.11 -46.03
N THR A 45 -75.54 2.35 -45.53
CA THR A 45 -76.58 3.41 -45.61
C THR A 45 -75.96 4.75 -45.99
N GLU A 46 -76.62 5.53 -46.86
CA GLU A 46 -76.18 6.89 -47.18
C GLU A 46 -76.18 7.76 -45.91
N PRO A 47 -75.04 8.43 -45.59
CA PRO A 47 -74.91 9.18 -44.35
C PRO A 47 -75.75 10.46 -44.37
N SER A 48 -76.63 10.61 -43.39
CA SER A 48 -77.37 11.86 -43.14
C SER A 48 -76.42 13.03 -42.85
N GLU A 49 -76.78 14.24 -43.25
CA GLU A 49 -76.01 15.47 -43.01
C GLU A 49 -75.66 15.68 -41.52
N ALA A 50 -76.57 15.31 -40.61
CA ALA A 50 -76.33 15.33 -39.17
C ALA A 50 -75.22 14.35 -38.74
N ALA A 51 -75.11 13.18 -39.36
CA ALA A 51 -74.09 12.18 -39.08
C ALA A 51 -72.70 12.63 -39.58
N LEU A 52 -72.63 13.36 -40.69
CA LEU A 52 -71.38 13.95 -41.20
C LEU A 52 -70.84 15.03 -40.25
N ILE A 53 -71.71 15.87 -39.69
CA ILE A 53 -71.33 16.90 -38.72
C ILE A 53 -70.81 16.26 -37.42
N ASP A 54 -71.49 15.24 -36.88
CA ASP A 54 -71.04 14.51 -35.69
C ASP A 54 -69.69 13.82 -35.89
N ARG A 55 -69.50 13.19 -37.06
CA ARG A 55 -68.21 12.60 -37.47
C ARG A 55 -67.08 13.63 -37.47
N SER A 56 -67.31 14.82 -38.06
CA SER A 56 -66.33 15.90 -38.08
C SER A 56 -65.95 16.38 -36.67
N ARG A 57 -66.93 16.47 -35.75
CA ARG A 57 -66.71 16.86 -34.35
C ARG A 57 -65.86 15.83 -33.61
N LYS A 58 -66.21 14.54 -33.71
CA LYS A 58 -65.45 13.43 -33.09
C LYS A 58 -64.02 13.35 -33.63
N GLN A 59 -63.83 13.56 -34.93
CA GLN A 59 -62.50 13.62 -35.54
C GLN A 59 -61.64 14.76 -34.99
N LYS A 60 -62.21 15.96 -34.80
CA LYS A 60 -61.50 17.10 -34.19
C LYS A 60 -61.13 16.81 -32.73
N GLN A 61 -62.03 16.21 -31.96
CA GLN A 61 -61.76 15.80 -30.58
C GLN A 61 -60.64 14.75 -30.51
N LEU A 62 -60.65 13.76 -31.40
CA LEU A 62 -59.60 12.74 -31.50
C LEU A 62 -58.25 13.37 -31.82
N ASN A 63 -58.19 14.25 -32.81
CA ASN A 63 -56.94 14.95 -33.17
C ASN A 63 -56.38 15.77 -32.01
N GLY A 64 -57.24 16.42 -31.22
CA GLY A 64 -56.85 17.14 -30.01
C GLY A 64 -56.25 16.22 -28.94
N LEU A 65 -56.89 15.08 -28.67
CA LEU A 65 -56.39 14.10 -27.70
C LEU A 65 -55.07 13.45 -28.15
N ILE A 66 -54.93 13.12 -29.44
CA ILE A 66 -53.68 12.60 -30.01
C ILE A 66 -52.55 13.63 -29.90
N ALA A 67 -52.84 14.92 -30.13
CA ALA A 67 -51.84 15.98 -29.97
C ALA A 67 -51.35 16.08 -28.52
N GLN A 68 -52.26 15.99 -27.54
CA GLN A 68 -51.90 15.96 -26.13
C GLN A 68 -51.05 14.75 -25.78
N LEU A 69 -51.43 13.55 -26.24
CA LEU A 69 -50.67 12.32 -25.99
C LEU A 69 -49.25 12.39 -26.58
N LYS A 70 -49.11 12.93 -27.80
CA LYS A 70 -47.80 13.16 -28.43
C LYS A 70 -46.96 14.17 -27.63
N GLY A 71 -47.59 15.20 -27.06
CA GLY A 71 -46.93 16.16 -26.18
C GLY A 71 -46.41 15.50 -24.91
N LEU A 72 -47.25 14.74 -24.22
CA LEU A 72 -46.85 13.98 -23.01
C LEU A 72 -45.72 12.99 -23.29
N HIS A 73 -45.77 12.29 -24.42
CA HIS A 73 -44.71 11.37 -24.83
C HIS A 73 -43.36 12.08 -25.03
N ARG A 74 -43.36 13.25 -25.70
CA ARG A 74 -42.14 14.06 -25.87
C ARG A 74 -41.60 14.53 -24.53
N ASN A 75 -42.45 15.01 -23.63
CA ASN A 75 -42.04 15.46 -22.31
C ASN A 75 -41.42 14.30 -21.50
N ALA A 76 -42.01 13.11 -21.54
CA ALA A 76 -41.46 11.93 -20.87
C ALA A 76 -40.09 11.53 -21.43
N ILE A 77 -39.89 11.59 -22.75
CA ILE A 77 -38.58 11.34 -23.37
C ILE A 77 -37.56 12.38 -22.92
N MET A 78 -37.92 13.65 -22.89
CA MET A 78 -37.01 14.73 -22.48
C MET A 78 -36.62 14.60 -21.01
N SER A 79 -37.59 14.40 -20.12
CA SER A 79 -37.32 14.18 -18.69
C SER A 79 -36.45 12.93 -18.45
N SER A 80 -36.66 11.85 -19.21
CA SER A 80 -35.80 10.66 -19.12
C SER A 80 -34.37 10.95 -19.57
N ARG A 81 -34.17 11.78 -20.60
CA ARG A 81 -32.84 12.20 -21.07
C ARG A 81 -32.14 13.08 -20.03
N GLU A 82 -32.83 14.07 -19.49
CA GLU A 82 -32.32 14.96 -18.44
C GLU A 82 -31.91 14.16 -17.20
N ALA A 83 -32.74 13.23 -16.75
CA ALA A 83 -32.41 12.36 -15.62
C ALA A 83 -31.18 11.48 -15.89
N LYS A 84 -31.03 10.96 -17.12
CA LYS A 84 -29.84 10.19 -17.52
C LYS A 84 -28.58 11.05 -17.55
N GLU A 85 -28.68 12.28 -18.03
CA GLU A 85 -27.56 13.21 -18.07
C GLU A 85 -27.13 13.61 -16.66
N ALA A 86 -28.06 14.05 -15.81
CA ALA A 86 -27.79 14.42 -14.42
C ALA A 86 -27.16 13.26 -13.61
N THR A 87 -27.66 12.03 -13.80
CA THR A 87 -27.09 10.85 -13.13
C THR A 87 -25.71 10.48 -13.69
N ALA A 88 -25.47 10.65 -14.99
CA ALA A 88 -24.17 10.41 -15.60
C ALA A 88 -23.12 11.45 -15.12
N GLU A 89 -23.50 12.71 -14.97
CA GLU A 89 -22.64 13.76 -14.43
C GLU A 89 -22.27 13.48 -12.97
N ALA A 90 -23.26 13.18 -12.12
CA ALA A 90 -23.02 12.81 -10.73
C ALA A 90 -22.09 11.59 -10.63
N ARG A 91 -22.30 10.58 -11.49
CA ARG A 91 -21.44 9.40 -11.55
C ARG A 91 -20.00 9.74 -11.95
N ARG A 92 -19.80 10.57 -12.97
CA ARG A 92 -18.46 11.01 -13.40
C ARG A 92 -17.72 11.72 -12.28
N GLU A 93 -18.41 12.55 -11.52
CA GLU A 93 -17.83 13.25 -10.38
C GLU A 93 -17.42 12.28 -9.26
N VAL A 94 -18.26 11.29 -8.95
CA VAL A 94 -17.91 10.22 -8.01
C VAL A 94 -16.69 9.44 -8.48
N ASP A 95 -16.63 9.07 -9.76
CA ASP A 95 -15.49 8.33 -10.33
C ASP A 95 -14.20 9.15 -10.25
N ARG A 96 -14.28 10.47 -10.52
CA ARG A 96 -13.16 11.41 -10.39
C ARG A 96 -12.65 11.49 -8.96
N LEU A 97 -13.54 11.68 -8.00
CA LEU A 97 -13.19 11.74 -6.57
C LEU A 97 -12.64 10.41 -6.07
N HIS A 98 -13.17 9.28 -6.54
CA HIS A 98 -12.66 7.96 -6.20
C HIS A 98 -11.21 7.78 -6.67
N LEU A 99 -10.90 8.22 -7.90
CA LEU A 99 -9.53 8.18 -8.41
C LEU A 99 -8.58 9.06 -7.56
N GLN A 100 -9.00 10.26 -7.19
CA GLN A 100 -8.22 11.13 -6.30
C GLN A 100 -7.97 10.48 -4.94
N LEU A 101 -8.97 9.83 -4.37
CA LEU A 101 -8.83 9.09 -3.11
C LEU A 101 -7.84 7.93 -3.23
N GLN A 102 -7.86 7.18 -4.33
CA GLN A 102 -6.89 6.10 -4.58
C GLN A 102 -5.45 6.63 -4.66
N ASN A 103 -5.25 7.77 -5.33
CA ASN A 103 -3.93 8.43 -5.38
C ASN A 103 -3.43 8.80 -3.97
N LEU A 104 -4.30 9.37 -3.13
CA LEU A 104 -3.96 9.70 -1.75
C LEU A 104 -3.63 8.46 -0.90
N TYR A 105 -4.35 7.35 -1.09
CA TYR A 105 -4.03 6.10 -0.41
C TYR A 105 -2.67 5.55 -0.83
N TYR A 106 -2.34 5.66 -2.12
CA TYR A 106 -1.03 5.27 -2.64
C TYR A 106 0.08 6.13 -2.01
N GLU A 107 -0.07 7.45 -2.03
CA GLU A 107 0.88 8.39 -1.41
C GLU A 107 1.05 8.11 0.08
N GLN A 108 -0.06 7.93 0.81
CA GLN A 108 0.00 7.59 2.23
C GLN A 108 0.77 6.30 2.48
N ARG A 109 0.52 5.24 1.69
CA ARG A 109 1.22 3.96 1.82
C ARG A 109 2.70 4.11 1.52
N HIS A 110 3.05 4.86 0.47
CA HIS A 110 4.43 5.15 0.10
C HIS A 110 5.17 5.85 1.23
N LEU A 111 4.64 6.98 1.71
CA LEU A 111 5.25 7.76 2.81
C LEU A 111 5.36 6.95 4.10
N ARG A 112 4.37 6.12 4.44
CA ARG A 112 4.46 5.20 5.58
C ARG A 112 5.58 4.18 5.42
N GLY A 113 5.77 3.67 4.20
CA GLY A 113 6.88 2.78 3.85
C GLY A 113 8.24 3.45 4.04
N GLU A 114 8.39 4.68 3.55
CA GLU A 114 9.62 5.47 3.71
C GLU A 114 9.90 5.81 5.18
N ILE A 115 8.88 6.26 5.94
CA ILE A 115 9.02 6.53 7.38
C ILE A 115 9.47 5.26 8.11
N LYS A 116 8.90 4.11 7.78
CA LYS A 116 9.30 2.83 8.37
C LYS A 116 10.76 2.51 8.01
N ALA A 117 11.15 2.65 6.76
CA ALA A 117 12.53 2.41 6.32
C ALA A 117 13.53 3.34 7.03
N CYS A 118 13.20 4.61 7.24
CA CYS A 118 14.02 5.55 7.98
C CYS A 118 14.12 5.19 9.47
N ARG A 119 13.03 4.73 10.09
CA ARG A 119 13.01 4.33 11.51
C ARG A 119 13.74 3.03 11.77
N ASP A 120 13.57 2.07 10.87
CA ASP A 120 14.20 0.74 10.95
C ASP A 120 15.65 0.77 10.44
N PHE A 121 16.17 1.94 10.05
CA PHE A 121 17.55 2.09 9.61
C PHE A 121 18.49 1.58 10.72
N PRO A 122 19.32 0.57 10.44
CA PRO A 122 20.21 0.02 11.45
C PRO A 122 21.39 0.97 11.66
N HIS A 123 21.41 1.62 12.82
CA HIS A 123 22.50 2.52 13.19
C HIS A 123 23.63 1.69 13.80
N GLN A 124 24.83 1.71 13.19
CA GLN A 124 25.94 0.84 13.62
C GLN A 124 26.29 1.01 15.11
N TYR A 125 26.18 2.23 15.65
CA TYR A 125 26.52 2.53 17.04
C TYR A 125 25.64 1.80 18.06
N THR A 126 24.41 1.40 17.71
CA THR A 126 23.51 0.69 18.65
C THR A 126 23.92 -0.76 18.87
N SER A 127 24.76 -1.31 17.98
CA SER A 127 25.30 -2.67 18.09
C SER A 127 26.70 -2.73 18.71
N LEU A 128 27.31 -1.58 19.01
CA LEU A 128 28.64 -1.53 19.60
C LEU A 128 28.57 -1.95 21.08
N PRO A 129 29.48 -2.82 21.54
CA PRO A 129 29.59 -3.16 22.96
C PRO A 129 30.26 -1.99 23.70
N LEU A 130 29.46 -0.99 24.03
CA LEU A 130 29.86 0.14 24.87
C LEU A 130 29.72 -0.24 26.34
N ILE A 131 30.57 0.33 27.18
CA ILE A 131 30.38 0.30 28.64
C ILE A 131 29.01 0.90 29.01
N SER A 132 28.48 0.48 30.16
CA SER A 132 27.19 1.00 30.63
C SER A 132 27.25 2.51 30.85
N GLU A 133 26.09 3.15 30.85
CA GLU A 133 26.02 4.61 31.09
C GLU A 133 26.52 4.98 32.49
N GLU A 134 26.24 4.12 33.47
CA GLU A 134 26.70 4.27 34.86
C GLU A 134 28.22 4.25 34.95
N GLU A 135 28.87 3.21 34.38
CA GLU A 135 30.34 3.10 34.34
C GLU A 135 30.98 4.26 33.58
N PHE A 136 30.36 4.70 32.48
CA PHE A 136 30.86 5.85 31.72
C PHE A 136 30.80 7.15 32.52
N LEU A 137 29.71 7.39 33.26
CA LEU A 137 29.56 8.60 34.09
C LEU A 137 30.47 8.58 35.32
N GLU A 138 30.87 7.41 35.82
CA GLU A 138 31.93 7.30 36.84
C GLU A 138 33.29 7.74 36.28
N LEU A 139 33.59 7.41 35.02
CA LEU A 139 34.82 7.82 34.33
C LEU A 139 34.80 9.31 33.94
N LYS A 140 33.66 9.81 33.45
CA LYS A 140 33.46 11.19 33.00
C LYS A 140 32.19 11.81 33.62
N PRO A 141 32.23 12.24 34.88
CA PRO A 141 31.07 12.78 35.58
C PRO A 141 30.57 14.11 34.99
N GLU A 142 31.46 14.85 34.31
CA GLU A 142 31.17 16.09 33.60
C GLU A 142 30.21 15.92 32.42
N CYS A 143 30.09 14.71 31.86
CA CYS A 143 29.16 14.42 30.77
C CYS A 143 27.70 14.26 31.22
N LYS A 144 27.42 14.28 32.53
CA LYS A 144 26.07 14.07 33.08
C LYS A 144 25.08 15.19 32.74
N GLU A 145 25.58 16.39 32.50
CA GLU A 145 24.75 17.56 32.16
C GLU A 145 24.45 17.67 30.66
N LEU A 146 25.06 16.81 29.83
CA LEU A 146 24.88 16.83 28.38
C LEU A 146 23.53 16.24 27.96
N GLY A 147 23.04 16.67 26.78
CA GLY A 147 21.86 16.06 26.18
C GLY A 147 22.12 14.59 25.76
N PRO A 148 21.07 13.77 25.59
CA PRO A 148 21.24 12.34 25.26
C PRO A 148 22.09 12.06 24.02
N HIS A 149 21.97 12.91 22.99
CA HIS A 149 22.76 12.79 21.76
C HIS A 149 24.25 13.13 21.98
N GLU A 150 24.52 14.24 22.66
CA GLU A 150 25.87 14.70 22.98
C GLU A 150 26.59 13.71 23.89
N MET A 151 25.88 13.20 24.90
CA MET A 151 26.38 12.13 25.78
C MET A 151 26.74 10.87 24.98
N MET A 152 25.91 10.46 24.02
CA MET A 152 26.23 9.29 23.17
C MET A 152 27.48 9.54 22.32
N ILE A 153 27.69 10.76 21.80
CA ILE A 153 28.91 11.12 21.07
C ILE A 153 30.13 10.98 21.97
N GLU A 154 30.08 11.52 23.19
CA GLU A 154 31.19 11.43 24.14
C GLU A 154 31.48 9.98 24.55
N ARG A 155 30.44 9.16 24.71
CA ARG A 155 30.58 7.71 24.95
C ARG A 155 31.30 7.01 23.80
N LEU A 156 30.95 7.32 22.56
CA LEU A 156 31.58 6.75 21.37
C LEU A 156 33.05 7.19 21.24
N ASN A 157 33.35 8.46 21.55
CA ASN A 157 34.70 8.99 21.53
C ASN A 157 35.57 8.30 22.60
N ASN A 158 35.05 8.11 23.80
CA ASN A 158 35.76 7.41 24.86
C ASN A 158 36.06 5.94 24.48
N GLU A 159 35.08 5.19 23.96
CA GLU A 159 35.31 3.82 23.51
C GLU A 159 36.38 3.76 22.41
N LYS A 160 36.37 4.73 21.49
CA LYS A 160 37.39 4.83 20.44
C LYS A 160 38.78 5.02 21.04
N GLU A 161 38.96 5.98 21.95
CA GLU A 161 40.24 6.23 22.63
C GLU A 161 40.75 4.98 23.35
N VAL A 162 39.87 4.29 24.07
CA VAL A 162 40.20 3.05 24.79
C VAL A 162 40.65 1.97 23.81
N ARG A 163 39.95 1.76 22.69
CA ARG A 163 40.35 0.74 21.70
C ARG A 163 41.64 1.06 20.98
N GLU A 164 41.90 2.33 20.69
CA GLU A 164 43.16 2.76 20.08
C GLU A 164 44.35 2.48 21.02
N GLU A 165 44.21 2.77 22.32
CA GLU A 165 45.24 2.48 23.32
C GLU A 165 45.42 0.98 23.53
N LEU A 166 44.34 0.19 23.59
CA LEU A 166 44.42 -1.28 23.67
C LEU A 166 45.12 -1.91 22.46
N GLU A 167 44.85 -1.42 21.25
CA GLU A 167 45.51 -1.94 20.04
C GLU A 167 46.99 -1.54 20.01
N LYS A 168 47.35 -0.36 20.52
CA LYS A 168 48.75 0.05 20.69
C LYS A 168 49.47 -0.88 21.67
N GLN A 169 48.91 -1.12 22.85
CA GLN A 169 49.46 -2.05 23.85
C GLN A 169 49.59 -3.47 23.28
N ARG A 170 48.57 -3.94 22.55
CA ARG A 170 48.60 -5.24 21.87
C ARG A 170 49.76 -5.34 20.89
N LYS A 171 50.00 -4.32 20.07
CA LYS A 171 51.13 -4.28 19.12
C LYS A 171 52.48 -4.29 19.84
N GLU A 172 52.62 -3.51 20.90
CA GLU A 172 53.84 -3.46 21.72
C GLU A 172 54.13 -4.83 22.36
N LEU A 173 53.13 -5.44 22.99
CA LEU A 173 53.24 -6.76 23.59
C LEU A 173 53.55 -7.85 22.55
N LEU A 174 52.94 -7.76 21.36
CA LEU A 174 53.22 -8.69 20.26
C LEU A 174 54.67 -8.58 19.78
N SER A 175 55.18 -7.36 19.62
CA SER A 175 56.58 -7.10 19.25
C SER A 175 57.54 -7.67 20.31
N ARG A 176 57.27 -7.39 21.60
CA ARG A 176 58.07 -7.93 22.71
C ARG A 176 58.04 -9.46 22.76
N LYS A 177 56.88 -10.08 22.53
CA LYS A 177 56.73 -11.53 22.44
C LYS A 177 57.58 -12.10 21.30
N GLN A 178 57.55 -11.49 20.12
CA GLN A 178 58.34 -11.94 18.97
C GLN A 178 59.84 -11.83 19.26
N ALA A 179 60.30 -10.72 19.84
CA ALA A 179 61.69 -10.53 20.26
C ALA A 179 62.16 -11.62 21.24
N LEU A 180 61.40 -11.86 22.30
CA LEU A 180 61.71 -12.91 23.28
C LEU A 180 61.66 -14.32 22.68
N THR A 181 60.78 -14.56 21.70
CA THR A 181 60.71 -15.86 21.01
C THR A 181 61.95 -16.09 20.16
N MET A 182 62.42 -15.08 19.44
CA MET A 182 63.66 -15.14 18.67
C MET A 182 64.88 -15.31 19.58
N GLU A 183 64.93 -14.58 20.70
CA GLU A 183 66.02 -14.70 21.67
C GLU A 183 66.06 -16.11 22.30
N ASN A 184 64.91 -16.65 22.71
CA ASN A 184 64.83 -18.02 23.21
C ASN A 184 65.24 -19.05 22.15
N LYS A 185 64.86 -18.86 20.89
CA LYS A 185 65.29 -19.74 19.80
C LYS A 185 66.82 -19.70 19.65
N LYS A 186 67.41 -18.50 19.61
CA LYS A 186 68.86 -18.34 19.53
C LYS A 186 69.57 -19.02 20.70
N ARG A 187 69.12 -18.80 21.94
CA ARG A 187 69.70 -19.45 23.13
C ARG A 187 69.58 -20.97 23.09
N LYS A 188 68.48 -21.52 22.56
CA LYS A 188 68.33 -22.97 22.34
C LYS A 188 69.32 -23.49 21.30
N ASP A 189 69.49 -22.77 20.19
CA ASP A 189 70.44 -23.13 19.14
C ASP A 189 71.89 -23.07 19.67
N ASP A 190 72.23 -22.04 20.46
CA ASP A 190 73.53 -21.89 21.13
C ASP A 190 73.80 -23.03 22.14
N LEU A 191 72.79 -23.42 22.94
CA LEU A 191 72.89 -24.56 23.86
C LEU A 191 73.08 -25.88 23.12
N ALA A 192 72.35 -26.10 22.03
CA ALA A 192 72.50 -27.31 21.21
C ALA A 192 73.91 -27.41 20.60
N SER A 193 74.47 -26.27 20.16
CA SER A 193 75.85 -26.18 19.69
C SER A 193 76.87 -26.48 20.79
N LEU A 194 76.67 -25.93 22.00
CA LEU A 194 77.52 -26.21 23.15
C LEU A 194 77.49 -27.69 23.55
N ASP A 195 76.31 -28.31 23.58
CA ASP A 195 76.14 -29.75 23.84
C ASP A 195 76.92 -30.60 22.82
N GLU A 196 76.90 -30.21 21.54
CA GLU A 196 77.68 -30.89 20.50
C GLU A 196 79.20 -30.71 20.71
N GLN A 197 79.64 -29.50 21.06
CA GLN A 197 81.06 -29.24 21.36
C GLN A 197 81.52 -30.02 22.60
N LEU A 198 80.69 -30.11 23.64
CA LEU A 198 81.00 -30.85 24.86
C LEU A 198 81.13 -32.36 24.59
N LYS A 199 80.24 -32.92 23.76
CA LYS A 199 80.35 -34.31 23.29
C LYS A 199 81.67 -34.56 22.59
N LYS A 200 82.06 -33.69 21.65
CA LYS A 200 83.35 -33.77 20.94
C LYS A 200 84.53 -33.68 21.90
N PHE A 201 84.48 -32.77 22.88
CA PHE A 201 85.51 -32.63 23.91
C PHE A 201 85.66 -33.91 24.76
N ILE A 202 84.54 -34.47 25.23
CA ILE A 202 84.53 -35.74 25.98
C ILE A 202 85.13 -36.87 25.12
N GLU A 203 84.71 -37.00 23.86
CA GLU A 203 85.26 -38.01 22.95
C GLU A 203 86.76 -37.85 22.73
N SER A 204 87.23 -36.60 22.56
CA SER A 204 88.65 -36.29 22.37
C SER A 204 89.51 -36.50 23.62
N SER A 205 88.92 -36.44 24.82
CA SER A 205 89.63 -36.60 26.10
C SER A 205 89.66 -38.04 26.62
N ARG A 206 88.81 -38.95 26.10
CA ARG A 206 88.83 -40.40 26.41
C ARG A 206 90.22 -41.06 26.30
N PRO A 207 91.06 -40.79 25.27
CA PRO A 207 92.38 -41.39 25.16
C PRO A 207 93.27 -41.04 26.36
N ILE A 208 93.25 -39.78 26.80
CA ILE A 208 94.04 -39.30 27.96
C ILE A 208 93.55 -39.96 29.25
N GLN A 209 92.22 -40.05 29.45
CA GLN A 209 91.65 -40.78 30.59
C GLN A 209 92.03 -42.26 30.60
N THR A 210 92.07 -42.90 29.43
CA THR A 210 92.48 -44.31 29.30
C THR A 210 93.95 -44.52 29.70
N THR A 211 94.80 -43.52 29.43
CA THR A 211 96.21 -43.54 29.87
C THR A 211 96.33 -43.44 31.39
N PHE A 212 95.61 -42.51 32.02
CA PHE A 212 95.67 -42.32 33.49
C PHE A 212 94.92 -43.40 34.28
N GLN A 213 93.96 -44.12 33.69
CA GLN A 213 93.31 -45.28 34.31
C GLN A 213 94.17 -46.55 34.31
N LYS A 214 95.27 -46.58 33.55
CA LYS A 214 96.22 -47.71 33.52
C LYS A 214 97.32 -47.62 34.59
N GLU A 215 97.40 -46.51 35.33
CA GLU A 215 98.44 -46.27 36.36
C GLU A 215 97.96 -46.50 37.81
N TYR A 216 96.88 -47.26 38.02
CA TYR A 216 96.58 -47.89 39.31
C TYR A 216 96.17 -49.36 39.09
#